data_AF-G5E0C5-F1
#
_entry.id   AF-G5E0C5-F1
#
_cell.length_a   1.000
_cell.length_b   1.000
_cell.length_c   1.000
_cell.angle_alpha   90.00
_cell.angle_beta   90.00
_cell.angle_gamma   90.00
#
_symmetry.space_group_name_H-M   'P 1'
#
loop_
_entity.id
_entity.type
_entity.pdbx_description
1 polymer ?
#
loop_
_entity_poly.entity_id
_entity_poly.type
_entity_poly.pdbx_seq_one_letter_code
_entity_poly.pdbx_strand_id
1 'polypeptide(L)'
;ESEIVMCGGAESMSQSPYAVRNIRFGTKLGADIKMEDTLWAALTDSHIKTPMAITAENLGEKYGITRKDCDKFAFESQQRWKKTNVNGGAIALGHPLAASGSRIITHLTHE
;
A
#
# COMPACT_ATOMS: atom_id res chain seq x y z
N GLU A 1 5.04 -29.96 4.75
CA GLU A 1 3.79 -29.42 4.17
C GLU A 1 2.75 -29.40 5.29
N SER A 2 1.87 -28.40 5.33
CA SER A 2 0.87 -28.22 6.40
C SER A 2 -0.52 -28.56 5.88
N GLU A 3 -1.39 -29.15 6.70
CA GLU A 3 -2.76 -29.50 6.31
C GLU A 3 -3.69 -28.28 6.23
N ILE A 4 -3.45 -27.26 7.05
CA ILE A 4 -4.19 -25.98 7.06
C ILE A 4 -3.18 -24.84 7.24
N VAL A 5 -3.30 -23.79 6.42
CA VAL A 5 -2.46 -22.59 6.47
C VAL A 5 -3.34 -21.35 6.48
N MET A 6 -3.01 -20.40 7.36
CA MET A 6 -3.61 -19.07 7.35
C MET A 6 -2.72 -18.11 6.56
N CYS A 7 -3.28 -17.49 5.51
CA CYS A 7 -2.61 -16.50 4.68
C CYS A 7 -3.35 -15.16 4.77
N GLY A 8 -2.66 -14.11 5.21
CA GLY A 8 -3.23 -12.76 5.33
C GLY A 8 -2.23 -11.68 4.92
N GLY A 9 -2.75 -10.47 4.70
CA GLY A 9 -1.97 -9.26 4.44
C GLY A 9 -2.56 -8.08 5.22
N ALA A 10 -1.69 -7.22 5.74
CA ALA A 10 -2.07 -6.02 6.47
C ALA A 10 -1.15 -4.87 6.06
N GLU A 11 -1.71 -3.67 5.92
CA GLU A 11 -0.98 -2.48 5.52
C GLU A 11 -1.60 -1.25 6.18
N SER A 12 -0.78 -0.27 6.58
CA SER A 12 -1.26 0.98 7.18
C SER A 12 -0.38 2.15 6.72
N MET A 13 -0.62 2.60 5.50
CA MET A 13 0.11 3.71 4.88
C MET A 13 0.03 5.00 5.72
N SER A 14 -1.11 5.29 6.35
CA SER A 14 -1.28 6.47 7.21
C SER A 14 -0.36 6.48 8.44
N GLN A 15 0.17 5.32 8.86
CA GLN A 15 1.11 5.20 9.97
C GLN A 15 2.55 4.97 9.51
N SER A 16 2.84 5.10 8.20
CA SER A 16 4.20 4.93 7.71
C SER A 16 5.12 5.98 8.35
N PRO A 17 6.19 5.58 9.06
CA PRO A 17 7.00 6.50 9.83
C PRO A 17 7.95 7.29 8.94
N TYR A 18 8.43 8.42 9.45
CA TYR A 18 9.68 8.99 8.96
C TYR A 18 10.85 8.25 9.59
N ALA A 19 11.85 7.89 8.79
CA ALA A 19 13.06 7.21 9.25
C ALA A 19 14.28 8.11 9.11
N VAL A 20 15.11 8.14 10.14
CA VAL A 20 16.44 8.76 10.08
C VAL A 20 17.47 7.66 10.08
N ARG A 21 18.20 7.54 8.98
CA ARG A 21 19.21 6.49 8.79
C ARG A 21 20.61 7.01 9.15
N ASN A 22 21.52 6.09 9.46
CA ASN A 22 22.95 6.36 9.65
C ASN A 22 23.35 7.25 10.84
N ILE A 23 22.50 7.34 11.87
CA ILE A 23 22.78 8.12 13.09
C ILE A 23 23.16 7.28 14.31
N ARG A 24 22.98 5.95 14.24
CA ARG A 24 23.12 5.03 15.40
C ARG A 24 24.50 5.06 16.05
N PHE A 25 25.56 5.25 15.27
CA PHE A 25 26.96 5.14 15.72
C PHE A 25 27.71 6.48 15.66
N GLY A 26 26.97 7.59 15.73
CA GLY A 26 27.51 8.93 15.58
C GLY A 26 27.52 9.41 14.13
N THR A 27 27.54 10.73 13.96
CA THR A 27 27.51 11.41 12.67
C THR A 27 28.72 12.33 12.54
N LYS A 28 29.12 12.62 11.30
CA LYS A 28 30.15 13.63 11.03
C LYS A 28 29.53 15.03 11.14
N LEU A 29 30.32 16.00 11.61
CA LEU A 29 29.91 17.41 11.59
C LEU A 29 29.59 17.82 10.14
N GLY A 30 28.41 18.42 9.93
CA GLY A 30 27.92 18.83 8.61
C GLY A 30 27.33 17.70 7.75
N ALA A 31 27.09 16.51 8.31
CA ALA A 31 26.38 15.45 7.59
C ALA A 31 24.93 15.85 7.28
N ASP A 32 24.49 15.61 6.04
CA ASP A 32 23.11 15.81 5.59
C ASP A 32 22.22 14.67 6.10
N ILE A 33 21.62 14.87 7.27
CA ILE A 33 20.72 13.91 7.91
C ILE A 33 19.30 14.21 7.45
N LYS A 34 18.69 13.26 6.74
CA LYS A 34 17.33 13.39 6.22
C LYS A 34 16.35 12.62 7.09
N MET A 35 15.20 13.25 7.33
CA MET A 35 13.98 12.54 7.72
C MET A 35 13.37 11.95 6.45
N GLU A 36 13.69 10.68 6.19
CA GLU A 36 13.22 9.96 5.02
C GLU A 36 11.76 9.54 5.21
N ASP A 37 10.88 9.91 4.27
CA ASP A 37 9.54 9.35 4.18
C ASP A 37 9.65 7.89 3.69
N THR A 38 9.34 6.94 4.57
CA THR A 38 9.44 5.52 4.26
C THR A 38 8.40 5.06 3.24
N LEU A 39 7.23 5.70 3.20
CA LEU A 39 6.18 5.39 2.24
C LEU A 39 6.63 5.79 0.84
N TRP A 40 7.17 7.01 0.71
CA TRP A 40 7.66 7.49 -0.58
C TRP A 40 8.85 6.68 -1.09
N ALA A 41 9.77 6.32 -0.19
CA ALA A 41 10.89 5.45 -0.52
C ALA A 41 10.42 4.06 -1.01
N ALA A 42 9.38 3.49 -0.39
CA ALA A 42 8.82 2.20 -0.79
C ALA A 42 8.11 2.22 -2.15
N LEU A 43 7.60 3.39 -2.58
CA LEU A 43 6.96 3.58 -3.89
C LEU A 43 7.96 3.83 -5.04
N THR A 44 9.26 3.76 -4.75
CA THR A 44 10.32 3.87 -5.74
C THR A 44 11.11 2.57 -5.80
N ASP A 45 11.24 1.99 -7.00
CA ASP A 45 12.04 0.80 -7.18
C ASP A 45 13.52 1.11 -6.85
N SER A 46 14.08 0.40 -5.88
CA SER A 46 15.45 0.65 -5.43
C SER A 46 16.53 0.09 -6.37
N HIS A 47 16.19 -0.82 -7.28
CA HIS A 47 17.09 -1.39 -8.28
C HIS A 47 17.19 -0.48 -9.50
N ILE A 48 16.06 -0.12 -10.11
CA ILE A 48 16.03 0.73 -11.32
C ILE A 48 15.85 2.23 -11.00
N LYS A 49 15.78 2.61 -9.72
CA LYS A 49 15.66 4.00 -9.23
C LYS A 49 14.48 4.76 -9.83
N THR A 50 13.39 4.06 -10.12
CA THR A 50 12.25 4.60 -10.87
C THR A 50 10.97 4.51 -10.04
N PRO A 51 10.19 5.59 -9.90
CA PRO A 51 8.90 5.56 -9.23
C PRO A 51 7.91 4.63 -9.94
N MET A 52 7.03 3.97 -9.18
CA MET A 52 6.03 3.06 -9.75
C MET A 52 5.14 3.74 -10.82
N ALA A 53 4.81 5.02 -10.67
CA ALA A 53 4.03 5.77 -11.66
C ALA A 53 4.72 5.85 -13.04
N ILE A 54 6.05 6.01 -13.06
CA ILE A 54 6.80 6.07 -14.32
C ILE A 54 6.82 4.69 -15.00
N THR A 55 6.89 3.61 -14.22
CA THR A 55 6.76 2.27 -14.79
C THR A 55 5.37 2.02 -15.40
N ALA A 56 4.32 2.66 -14.87
CA ALA A 56 2.98 2.63 -15.47
C ALA A 56 2.92 3.42 -16.78
N GLU A 57 3.58 4.57 -16.89
CA GLU A 57 3.71 5.32 -18.16
C GLU A 57 4.43 4.50 -19.24
N ASN A 58 5.49 3.77 -18.89
CA ASN A 58 6.18 2.87 -19.82
C ASN A 58 5.25 1.78 -20.36
N LEU A 59 4.32 1.26 -19.55
CA LEU A 59 3.29 0.34 -19.99
C LEU A 59 2.27 1.04 -20.89
N GLY A 60 1.88 2.27 -20.54
CA GLY A 60 0.98 3.09 -21.33
C GLY A 60 1.50 3.28 -22.77
N GLU A 61 2.76 3.66 -22.91
CA GLU A 61 3.43 3.77 -24.21
C GLU A 61 3.49 2.43 -24.95
N LYS A 62 3.96 1.38 -24.28
CA LYS A 62 4.12 0.04 -24.89
C LYS A 62 2.82 -0.54 -25.44
N TYR A 63 1.69 -0.29 -24.76
CA TYR A 63 0.39 -0.86 -25.12
C TYR A 63 -0.54 0.15 -25.80
N GLY A 64 -0.07 1.37 -26.08
CA GLY A 64 -0.88 2.42 -26.73
C GLY A 64 -2.08 2.87 -25.91
N ILE A 65 -1.98 2.82 -24.57
CA ILE A 65 -3.05 3.25 -23.67
C ILE A 65 -3.06 4.78 -23.63
N THR A 66 -4.16 5.39 -24.05
CA THR A 66 -4.26 6.85 -24.08
C THR A 66 -4.71 7.40 -22.72
N ARG A 67 -4.43 8.69 -22.49
CA ARG A 67 -4.98 9.42 -21.34
C ARG A 67 -6.51 9.29 -21.23
N LYS A 68 -7.21 9.30 -22.37
CA LYS A 68 -8.67 9.18 -22.42
C LYS A 68 -9.14 7.81 -21.93
N ASP A 69 -8.39 6.75 -22.23
CA ASP A 69 -8.69 5.39 -21.77
C ASP A 69 -8.49 5.27 -20.26
N CYS A 70 -7.40 5.82 -19.72
CA CYS A 70 -7.15 5.89 -18.28
C CYS A 70 -8.27 6.63 -17.54
N ASP A 71 -8.67 7.81 -18.02
CA ASP A 71 -9.73 8.61 -17.39
C ASP A 71 -11.09 7.91 -17.46
N LYS A 72 -11.40 7.26 -18.60
CA LYS A 72 -12.63 6.47 -18.74
C LYS A 72 -12.65 5.30 -17.76
N PHE A 73 -11.56 4.56 -17.64
CA PHE A 73 -11.44 3.45 -16.69
C PHE A 73 -11.58 3.92 -15.23
N ALA A 74 -10.92 5.03 -14.87
CA ALA A 74 -11.02 5.62 -13.55
C ALA A 74 -12.46 6.04 -13.21
N PHE A 75 -13.16 6.68 -14.15
CA PHE A 75 -14.56 7.05 -14.00
C PHE A 75 -15.46 5.81 -13.83
N GLU A 76 -15.29 4.81 -14.69
CA GLU A 76 -16.07 3.57 -14.59
C GLU A 76 -15.83 2.83 -13.28
N SER A 77 -14.58 2.78 -12.79
CA SER A 77 -14.22 2.17 -11.51
C SER A 77 -14.97 2.82 -10.35
N GLN A 78 -14.99 4.15 -10.29
CA GLN A 78 -15.73 4.91 -9.27
C GLN A 78 -17.24 4.71 -9.38
N GLN A 79 -17.79 4.65 -10.60
CA GLN A 79 -19.21 4.36 -10.82
C GLN A 79 -19.58 2.94 -10.37
N ARG A 80 -18.73 1.95 -10.64
CA ARG A 80 -18.91 0.57 -10.19
C ARG A 80 -18.89 0.50 -8.67
N TRP A 81 -17.88 1.10 -8.03
CA TRP A 81 -17.79 1.18 -6.58
C TRP A 81 -19.04 1.80 -5.96
N LYS A 82 -19.52 2.92 -6.50
CA LYS A 82 -20.73 3.60 -6.02
C LYS A 82 -21.97 2.70 -6.08
N LYS A 83 -22.09 1.89 -7.14
CA LYS A 83 -23.21 0.95 -7.31
C LYS A 83 -23.14 -0.23 -6.35
N THR A 84 -21.94 -0.72 -6.04
CA THR A 84 -21.76 -1.92 -5.21
C THR A 84 -21.60 -1.62 -3.72
N ASN A 85 -21.21 -0.40 -3.36
CA ASN A 85 -20.94 0.00 -1.97
C ASN A 85 -22.13 0.70 -1.30
N VAL A 86 -23.36 0.25 -1.57
CA VAL A 86 -24.60 0.89 -1.07
C VAL A 86 -24.69 0.94 0.46
N ASN A 87 -24.09 -0.03 1.14
CA ASN A 87 -24.08 -0.16 2.61
C ASN A 87 -22.67 -0.07 3.21
N GLY A 88 -21.67 0.44 2.48
CA GLY A 88 -20.30 0.61 3.00
C GLY A 88 -19.45 -0.66 3.09
N GLY A 89 -19.90 -1.78 2.51
CA GLY A 89 -19.25 -3.10 2.64
C GLY A 89 -18.50 -3.63 1.41
N ALA A 90 -18.34 -2.87 0.32
CA ALA A 90 -17.68 -3.40 -0.90
C ALA A 90 -16.16 -3.61 -0.75
N ILE A 91 -15.54 -3.02 0.27
CA ILE A 91 -14.17 -3.36 0.72
C ILE A 91 -14.17 -4.61 1.62
N ALA A 92 -15.35 -5.04 2.09
CA ALA A 92 -15.55 -6.09 3.06
C ALA A 92 -16.28 -7.29 2.45
N LEU A 93 -15.59 -8.06 1.60
CA LEU A 93 -15.71 -9.52 1.77
C LEU A 93 -14.99 -9.86 3.09
N GLY A 94 -15.68 -9.58 4.20
CA GLY A 94 -15.21 -9.83 5.56
C GLY A 94 -14.50 -8.66 6.23
N HIS A 95 -15.29 -7.77 6.85
CA HIS A 95 -15.04 -7.12 8.14
C HIS A 95 -15.09 -5.56 8.14
N PRO A 96 -16.02 -4.93 8.91
CA PRO A 96 -16.25 -3.49 8.87
C PRO A 96 -15.10 -2.56 9.25
N LEU A 97 -13.98 -3.00 9.85
CA LEU A 97 -12.75 -2.19 10.08
C LEU A 97 -11.74 -3.01 10.91
N ALA A 98 -10.93 -3.89 10.31
CA ALA A 98 -9.76 -4.58 10.91
C ALA A 98 -9.78 -5.07 12.41
N ALA A 99 -10.92 -5.12 13.11
CA ALA A 99 -11.02 -5.29 14.56
C ALA A 99 -11.56 -6.66 14.99
N SER A 100 -12.42 -7.33 14.21
CA SER A 100 -12.88 -8.69 14.55
C SER A 100 -11.83 -9.72 14.26
N GLY A 101 -11.00 -9.55 13.22
CA GLY A 101 -9.86 -10.45 12.98
C GLY A 101 -8.88 -10.40 14.16
N SER A 102 -8.53 -9.19 14.60
CA SER A 102 -7.70 -8.98 15.78
C SER A 102 -8.38 -9.49 17.06
N ARG A 103 -9.68 -9.25 17.25
CA ARG A 103 -10.44 -9.76 18.41
C ARG A 103 -10.54 -11.29 18.44
N ILE A 104 -10.76 -11.94 17.29
CA ILE A 104 -10.86 -13.41 17.20
C ILE A 104 -9.49 -14.03 17.48
N ILE A 105 -8.42 -13.51 16.88
CA ILE A 105 -7.06 -13.99 17.16
C ILE A 105 -6.70 -13.78 18.64
N THR A 106 -7.05 -12.62 19.23
CA THR A 106 -6.83 -12.32 20.65
C THR A 106 -7.62 -13.27 21.56
N HIS A 107 -8.87 -13.59 21.20
CA HIS A 107 -9.65 -14.59 21.95
C HIS A 107 -9.03 -15.98 21.88
N LEU A 108 -8.53 -16.40 20.70
CA LEU A 108 -7.91 -17.70 20.50
C LEU A 108 -6.50 -17.82 21.11
N THR A 109 -5.82 -16.71 21.40
CA THR A 109 -4.51 -16.72 22.09
C THR A 109 -4.62 -16.54 23.60
N HIS A 110 -5.77 -16.12 24.12
CA HIS A 110 -6.03 -15.95 25.56
C HIS A 110 -6.96 -17.04 26.15
N GLU A 111 -7.36 -18.03 25.36
CA GLU A 111 -7.84 -19.35 25.79
C GLU A 111 -6.76 -20.41 25.52
#